data_AF-A0A6B3AVE8-F1
#
_entry.id   AF-A0A6B3AVE8-F1
#
_cell.length_a   1.000
_cell.length_b   1.000
_cell.length_c   1.000
_cell.angle_alpha   90.00
_cell.angle_beta   90.00
_cell.angle_gamma   90.00
#
_symmetry.space_group_name_H-M   'P 1'
#
loop_
_entity.id
_entity.type
_entity.pdbx_description
1 polymer ?
#
loop_
_entity_poly.entity_id
_entity_poly.type
_entity_poly.pdbx_seq_one_letter_code
_entity_poly.pdbx_strand_id
1 'polypeptide(L)'
;RRAAVVLVAGLAVLALALAGLLYALLDGGGGGGGDGGPSADGRRTAVASSAPAGDDEDERQQGGPGETGGATTSTGESGGERTTAPAQSVHVTVTGARTEYSGACPPPREEAPAFTATFTVGRLPAEVSYRWMAEDGSVTDPGWRTLSFPEGGGATKRDTVVVTAYAESGTFASRIGVEVREPVRVTSRSVPFSVTCGTETPPGGASPSPSGSVAAP
;
A
#
# COMPACT_ATOMS: atom_id res chain seq x y z
N ARG A 1 41.21 -12.40 28.27
CA ARG A 1 40.69 -11.24 29.03
C ARG A 1 40.12 -10.14 28.13
N ARG A 2 40.84 -9.67 27.10
CA ARG A 2 40.34 -8.61 26.18
C ARG A 2 39.11 -9.02 25.35
N ALA A 3 39.05 -10.26 24.86
CA ALA A 3 37.90 -10.76 24.11
C ALA A 3 36.60 -10.87 24.93
N ALA A 4 36.70 -11.18 26.23
CA ALA A 4 35.54 -11.25 27.12
C ALA A 4 34.93 -9.86 27.39
N VAL A 5 35.76 -8.82 27.46
CA VAL A 5 35.30 -7.44 27.66
C VAL A 5 34.55 -6.91 26.43
N VAL A 6 35.01 -7.25 25.23
CA VAL A 6 34.34 -6.85 23.97
C VAL A 6 32.97 -7.53 23.83
N LEU A 7 32.86 -8.81 24.20
CA LEU A 7 31.57 -9.53 24.19
C LEU A 7 30.57 -8.95 25.19
N VAL A 8 31.01 -8.61 26.41
CA VAL A 8 30.12 -8.00 27.41
C VAL A 8 29.67 -6.60 26.99
N ALA A 9 30.58 -5.78 26.43
CA ALA A 9 30.23 -4.47 25.91
C ALA A 9 29.24 -4.56 24.73
N GLY A 10 29.45 -5.49 23.80
CA GLY A 10 28.53 -5.72 22.68
C GLY A 10 27.15 -6.15 23.15
N LEU A 11 27.07 -7.04 24.14
CA LEU A 11 25.81 -7.52 24.71
C LEU A 11 25.04 -6.41 25.44
N ALA A 12 25.75 -5.52 26.14
CA ALA A 12 25.14 -4.37 26.79
C ALA A 12 24.54 -3.37 25.78
N VAL A 13 25.25 -3.08 24.69
CA VAL A 13 24.74 -2.19 23.62
C VAL A 13 23.52 -2.80 22.94
N LEU A 14 23.55 -4.11 22.65
CA LEU A 14 22.42 -4.81 22.05
C LEU A 14 21.17 -4.78 22.96
N ALA A 15 21.36 -5.01 24.26
CA ALA A 15 20.27 -4.94 25.23
C ALA A 15 19.65 -3.54 25.32
N LEU A 16 20.47 -2.48 25.30
CA LEU A 16 19.99 -1.09 25.31
C LEU A 16 19.22 -0.73 24.03
N ALA A 17 19.69 -1.19 22.87
CA ALA A 17 19.00 -0.97 21.61
C ALA A 17 17.61 -1.64 21.58
N LEU A 18 17.52 -2.88 22.07
CA LEU A 18 16.25 -3.60 22.15
C LEU A 18 15.29 -2.96 23.16
N ALA A 19 15.80 -2.52 24.31
CA ALA A 19 15.00 -1.81 25.30
C ALA A 19 14.47 -0.46 24.77
N GLY A 20 15.29 0.30 24.04
CA GLY A 20 14.88 1.55 23.41
C GLY A 20 13.83 1.37 22.31
N LEU A 21 13.99 0.33 21.47
CA LEU A 21 13.03 0.02 20.41
C LEU A 21 11.68 -0.42 20.99
N LEU A 22 11.71 -1.21 22.07
CA LEU A 22 10.52 -1.62 22.78
C LEU A 22 9.85 -0.41 23.48
N TYR A 23 10.62 0.48 24.09
CA TYR A 23 10.10 1.72 24.70
C TYR A 23 9.42 2.61 23.66
N ALA A 24 10.02 2.83 22.49
CA ALA A 24 9.41 3.63 21.43
C ALA A 24 8.10 3.03 20.89
N LEU A 25 7.99 1.69 20.86
CA LEU A 25 6.77 0.99 20.44
C LEU A 25 5.67 1.03 21.51
N LEU A 26 6.02 1.05 22.79
CA LEU A 26 5.04 1.16 23.88
C LEU A 26 4.63 2.61 24.17
N ASP A 27 5.54 3.57 24.01
CA ASP A 27 5.30 4.99 24.30
C ASP A 27 4.73 5.76 23.09
N GLY A 28 4.53 5.09 21.95
CA GLY A 28 3.79 5.56 20.78
C GLY A 28 2.28 5.68 21.01
N GLY A 29 1.89 6.21 22.17
CA GLY A 29 0.52 6.37 22.65
C GLY A 29 0.37 7.59 23.56
N GLY A 30 1.03 8.71 23.27
CA GLY A 30 0.85 9.97 24.00
C GLY A 30 1.61 11.13 23.33
N GLY A 31 0.90 12.12 22.80
CA GLY A 31 1.48 13.18 21.98
C GLY A 31 2.18 14.32 22.72
N GLY A 32 2.83 15.18 21.93
CA GLY A 32 2.94 16.63 22.20
C GLY A 32 4.33 17.25 22.08
N GLY A 33 4.50 18.11 21.04
CA GLY A 33 5.31 19.35 20.99
C GLY A 33 6.84 19.23 21.18
N GLY A 34 7.71 19.92 20.44
CA GLY A 34 7.57 21.03 19.52
C GLY A 34 8.87 21.82 19.58
N ASP A 35 9.51 22.08 18.44
CA ASP A 35 10.68 22.96 18.35
C ASP A 35 10.39 24.04 17.30
N GLY A 36 10.24 25.27 17.77
CA GLY A 36 9.93 26.44 16.95
C GLY A 36 11.16 27.20 16.46
N GLY A 37 11.07 27.66 15.21
CA GLY A 37 11.49 28.99 14.75
C GLY A 37 12.89 29.12 14.12
N PRO A 38 13.15 30.19 13.32
CA PRO A 38 12.30 31.35 13.06
C PRO A 38 11.94 31.56 11.56
N SER A 39 10.80 32.19 11.30
CA SER A 39 10.49 32.84 10.03
C SER A 39 10.22 34.32 10.29
N ALA A 40 11.16 35.16 9.86
CA ALA A 40 10.97 36.54 9.45
C ALA A 40 11.21 36.55 7.92
N ASP A 41 10.58 37.34 7.06
CA ASP A 41 9.93 38.63 7.20
C ASP A 41 8.96 38.79 6.02
N GLY A 42 7.80 39.41 6.23
CA GLY A 42 6.76 39.46 5.19
C GLY A 42 5.63 40.44 5.47
N ARG A 43 5.97 41.59 6.07
CA ARG A 43 5.29 42.90 5.99
C ARG A 43 4.08 42.96 5.04
N ARG A 44 2.87 43.20 5.56
CA ARG A 44 1.87 44.18 5.05
C ARG A 44 0.86 44.60 6.15
N THR A 45 1.05 45.82 6.64
CA THR A 45 0.07 46.89 6.92
C THR A 45 -1.27 46.53 7.59
N ALA A 46 -1.39 47.05 8.82
CA ALA A 46 -2.63 47.38 9.50
C ALA A 46 -3.50 48.37 8.70
N VAL A 47 -4.83 48.20 8.77
CA VAL A 47 -5.80 49.30 8.91
C VAL A 47 -6.93 48.83 9.82
N ALA A 48 -7.26 49.69 10.76
CA ALA A 48 -8.23 49.52 11.83
C ALA A 48 -9.67 49.86 11.41
N SER A 49 -10.59 49.40 12.25
CA SER A 49 -11.86 50.05 12.63
C SER A 49 -12.95 50.27 11.58
N SER A 50 -14.15 49.73 11.83
CA SER A 50 -15.32 50.48 12.36
C SER A 50 -16.62 49.75 12.01
N ALA A 51 -17.50 49.57 12.99
CA ALA A 51 -18.93 49.33 12.76
C ALA A 51 -19.58 50.56 12.10
N PRO A 52 -20.75 50.39 11.46
CA PRO A 52 -21.92 51.06 12.03
C PRO A 52 -23.23 50.25 11.96
N ALA A 53 -24.17 50.77 12.75
CA ALA A 53 -25.55 50.36 12.95
C ALA A 53 -26.41 50.42 11.68
N GLY A 54 -27.47 49.60 11.69
CA GLY A 54 -28.66 49.77 10.88
C GLY A 54 -29.88 49.66 11.79
N ASP A 55 -30.46 50.82 12.09
CA ASP A 55 -31.80 51.00 12.65
C ASP A 55 -32.79 50.95 11.48
N ASP A 56 -33.88 50.19 11.63
CA ASP A 56 -35.16 50.47 10.98
C ASP A 56 -36.27 50.02 11.94
N GLU A 57 -37.11 50.98 12.34
CA GLU A 57 -38.25 50.89 13.24
C GLU A 57 -39.57 50.64 12.45
N ASP A 58 -40.66 50.58 13.22
CA ASP A 58 -42.10 50.46 12.86
C ASP A 58 -42.67 49.02 12.78
N GLU A 59 -43.75 48.63 13.47
CA GLU A 59 -44.76 49.37 14.22
C GLU A 59 -45.49 48.44 15.22
N ARG A 60 -46.13 49.06 16.22
CA ARG A 60 -46.67 48.44 17.44
C ARG A 60 -48.13 48.00 17.32
N GLN A 61 -48.53 46.93 18.03
CA GLN A 61 -49.79 46.95 18.81
C GLN A 61 -49.92 45.76 19.81
N GLN A 62 -49.92 46.09 21.11
CA GLN A 62 -50.81 45.64 22.23
C GLN A 62 -51.31 44.16 22.23
N GLY A 63 -51.30 43.34 23.29
CA GLY A 63 -51.13 43.48 24.74
C GLY A 63 -51.90 42.31 25.42
N GLY A 64 -51.41 41.77 26.54
CA GLY A 64 -52.19 40.86 27.43
C GLY A 64 -51.43 39.65 28.01
N PRO A 65 -51.42 39.44 29.34
CA PRO A 65 -50.69 38.35 30.00
C PRO A 65 -51.58 37.10 30.23
N GLY A 66 -50.99 35.92 30.29
CA GLY A 66 -51.72 34.69 30.61
C GLY A 66 -50.82 33.47 30.82
N GLU A 67 -51.10 32.74 31.90
CA GLU A 67 -50.39 31.62 32.49
C GLU A 67 -50.28 30.33 31.66
N THR A 68 -49.30 29.52 32.10
CA THR A 68 -49.10 28.06 31.96
C THR A 68 -50.17 27.22 31.24
N GLY A 69 -49.72 26.40 30.28
CA GLY A 69 -50.44 25.23 29.79
C GLY A 69 -49.75 24.59 28.58
N GLY A 70 -49.30 23.34 28.72
CA GLY A 70 -48.59 22.62 27.67
C GLY A 70 -49.43 22.32 26.44
N ALA A 71 -48.79 22.40 25.28
CA ALA A 71 -49.24 21.75 24.05
C ALA A 71 -48.00 21.27 23.30
N THR A 72 -47.81 19.96 23.26
CA THR A 72 -46.87 19.24 22.41
C THR A 72 -47.13 19.60 20.95
N THR A 73 -46.35 20.53 20.40
CA THR A 73 -46.22 20.69 18.95
C THR A 73 -45.22 19.66 18.46
N SER A 74 -45.76 18.57 17.91
CA SER A 74 -45.04 17.65 17.05
C SER A 74 -44.54 18.43 15.83
N THR A 75 -43.35 19.02 15.93
CA THR A 75 -42.62 19.50 14.77
C THR A 75 -42.19 18.24 14.03
N GLY A 76 -42.89 17.93 12.94
CA GLY A 76 -42.58 16.83 12.05
C GLY A 76 -41.11 16.92 11.68
N GLU A 77 -40.33 15.98 12.21
CA GLU A 77 -39.01 15.70 11.71
C GLU A 77 -39.23 15.17 10.30
N SER A 78 -39.09 16.07 9.31
CA SER A 78 -38.99 15.70 7.90
C SER A 78 -37.81 14.74 7.81
N GLY A 79 -38.10 13.46 7.95
CA GLY A 79 -37.25 12.35 7.59
C GLY A 79 -37.03 12.42 6.10
N GLY A 80 -36.15 13.34 5.68
CA GLY A 80 -35.52 13.29 4.40
C GLY A 80 -34.78 11.97 4.37
N GLU A 81 -35.38 10.99 3.70
CA GLU A 81 -34.78 9.70 3.41
C GLU A 81 -33.50 10.00 2.63
N ARG A 82 -32.37 10.09 3.35
CA ARG A 82 -31.05 10.19 2.73
C ARG A 82 -30.84 8.86 2.01
N THR A 83 -31.25 8.83 0.75
CA THR A 83 -30.92 7.73 -0.15
C THR A 83 -29.41 7.72 -0.23
N THR A 84 -28.79 6.80 0.50
CA THR A 84 -27.34 6.64 0.49
C THR A 84 -26.97 6.20 -0.91
N ALA A 85 -26.04 6.90 -1.55
CA ALA A 85 -25.54 6.50 -2.86
C ALA A 85 -25.13 5.01 -2.81
N PRO A 86 -25.43 4.22 -3.86
CA PRO A 86 -25.17 2.78 -3.83
C PRO A 86 -23.69 2.51 -3.50
N ALA A 87 -23.37 1.42 -2.80
CA ALA A 87 -22.00 1.12 -2.37
C ALA A 87 -21.10 0.70 -3.54
N GLN A 88 -19.83 1.10 -3.54
CA GLN A 88 -18.89 0.78 -4.62
C GLN A 88 -18.48 -0.70 -4.55
N SER A 89 -18.23 -1.33 -5.70
CA SER A 89 -17.69 -2.68 -5.77
C SER A 89 -16.42 -2.73 -6.62
N VAL A 90 -15.54 -3.67 -6.27
CA VAL A 90 -14.35 -4.02 -7.05
C VAL A 90 -14.26 -5.53 -7.11
N HIS A 91 -14.12 -6.07 -8.31
CA HIS A 91 -13.82 -7.48 -8.56
C HIS A 91 -12.43 -7.59 -9.16
N VAL A 92 -11.62 -8.52 -8.63
CA VAL A 92 -10.26 -8.77 -9.12
C VAL A 92 -10.09 -10.24 -9.43
N THR A 93 -9.57 -10.53 -10.61
CA THR A 93 -9.16 -11.88 -11.04
C THR A 93 -7.71 -11.85 -11.43
N VAL A 94 -6.95 -12.88 -11.05
CA VAL A 94 -5.53 -13.02 -11.39
C VAL A 94 -5.37 -14.27 -12.24
N THR A 95 -4.61 -14.15 -13.31
CA THR A 95 -4.24 -15.24 -14.21
C THR A 95 -2.73 -15.30 -14.35
N GLY A 96 -2.18 -16.49 -14.47
CA GLY A 96 -0.74 -16.71 -14.67
C GLY A 96 -0.45 -17.28 -16.05
N ALA A 97 0.69 -16.89 -16.60
CA ALA A 97 1.31 -17.48 -17.79
C ALA A 97 2.74 -17.88 -17.44
N ARG A 98 3.21 -19.00 -17.99
CA ARG A 98 4.57 -19.52 -17.73
C ARG A 98 4.86 -19.67 -16.24
N THR A 99 3.90 -20.19 -15.47
CA THR A 99 3.98 -20.27 -14.00
C THR A 99 5.06 -21.23 -13.49
N GLU A 100 5.75 -21.92 -14.38
CA GLU A 100 6.87 -22.80 -14.08
C GLU A 100 8.03 -22.44 -15.01
N TYR A 101 9.21 -22.23 -14.44
CA TYR A 101 10.44 -21.97 -15.17
C TYR A 101 11.55 -22.90 -14.68
N SER A 102 12.36 -23.42 -15.59
CA SER A 102 13.61 -24.11 -15.26
C SER A 102 14.71 -23.69 -16.22
N GLY A 103 15.82 -23.18 -15.69
CA GLY A 103 16.93 -22.69 -16.51
C GLY A 103 17.87 -21.76 -15.75
N ALA A 104 18.65 -20.98 -16.49
CA ALA A 104 19.56 -19.99 -15.92
C ALA A 104 18.77 -18.81 -15.30
N CYS A 105 19.21 -18.34 -14.14
CA CYS A 105 18.58 -17.20 -13.48
C CYS A 105 19.40 -15.90 -13.62
N PRO A 106 18.76 -14.74 -13.81
CA PRO A 106 17.31 -14.56 -13.83
C PRO A 106 16.63 -15.08 -15.12
N PRO A 107 15.39 -15.58 -15.03
CA PRO A 107 14.65 -16.01 -16.22
C PRO A 107 14.56 -14.87 -17.25
N PRO A 108 14.77 -15.13 -18.56
CA PRO A 108 14.48 -14.16 -19.61
C PRO A 108 13.03 -13.67 -19.51
N ARG A 109 12.74 -12.40 -19.78
CA ARG A 109 11.39 -11.82 -19.64
C ARG A 109 10.29 -12.61 -20.39
N GLU A 110 10.63 -13.18 -21.54
CA GLU A 110 9.71 -13.97 -22.38
C GLU A 110 9.49 -15.40 -21.88
N GLU A 111 10.28 -15.86 -20.92
CA GLU A 111 10.21 -17.18 -20.30
C GLU A 111 9.82 -17.13 -18.82
N ALA A 112 10.00 -15.99 -18.15
CA ALA A 112 9.66 -15.76 -16.75
C ALA A 112 8.16 -15.97 -16.44
N PRO A 113 7.78 -16.41 -15.23
CA PRO A 113 6.39 -16.37 -14.81
C PRO A 113 5.81 -14.96 -14.89
N ALA A 114 4.66 -14.82 -15.55
CA ALA A 114 3.96 -13.56 -15.74
C ALA A 114 2.53 -13.65 -15.20
N PHE A 115 2.06 -12.59 -14.55
CA PHE A 115 0.74 -12.56 -13.93
C PHE A 115 -0.01 -11.32 -14.35
N THR A 116 -1.26 -11.51 -14.76
CA THR A 116 -2.17 -10.43 -15.15
C THR A 116 -3.35 -10.38 -14.20
N ALA A 117 -3.52 -9.23 -13.56
CA ALA A 117 -4.69 -8.91 -12.76
C ALA A 117 -5.70 -8.13 -13.61
N THR A 118 -6.95 -8.57 -13.60
CA THR A 118 -8.08 -7.87 -14.23
C THR A 118 -8.99 -7.32 -13.15
N PHE A 119 -9.12 -5.99 -13.12
CA PHE A 119 -9.93 -5.22 -12.17
C PHE A 119 -11.21 -4.78 -12.86
N THR A 120 -12.35 -4.98 -12.22
CA THR A 120 -13.65 -4.47 -12.68
C THR A 120 -14.33 -3.70 -11.56
N VAL A 121 -14.66 -2.43 -11.79
CA VAL A 121 -15.35 -1.57 -10.84
C VAL A 121 -16.85 -1.54 -11.11
N GLY A 122 -17.67 -1.42 -10.06
CA GLY A 122 -19.13 -1.37 -10.22
C GLY A 122 -19.67 -0.07 -10.79
N ARG A 123 -18.93 1.05 -10.61
CA ARG A 123 -19.31 2.39 -11.10
C ARG A 123 -18.10 3.25 -11.40
N LEU A 124 -18.35 4.29 -12.21
CA LEU A 124 -17.41 5.33 -12.60
C LEU A 124 -17.89 6.69 -12.06
N PRO A 125 -16.98 7.60 -11.67
CA PRO A 125 -15.54 7.40 -11.62
C PRO A 125 -15.12 6.59 -10.38
N ALA A 126 -13.94 5.97 -10.43
CA ALA A 126 -13.36 5.26 -9.29
C ALA A 126 -11.83 5.29 -9.33
N GLU A 127 -11.20 5.25 -8.15
CA GLU A 127 -9.76 5.02 -8.03
C GLU A 127 -9.53 3.76 -7.21
N VAL A 128 -8.78 2.82 -7.78
CA VAL A 128 -8.47 1.54 -7.13
C VAL A 128 -7.03 1.57 -6.66
N SER A 129 -6.81 1.59 -5.34
CA SER A 129 -5.48 1.44 -4.74
C SER A 129 -5.22 -0.03 -4.46
N TYR A 130 -4.19 -0.59 -5.09
CA TYR A 130 -3.88 -2.02 -5.06
C TYR A 130 -2.37 -2.29 -5.00
N ARG A 131 -1.99 -3.51 -4.63
CA ARG A 131 -0.61 -4.00 -4.76
C ARG A 131 -0.59 -5.46 -5.14
N TRP A 132 0.51 -5.87 -5.77
CA TRP A 132 0.83 -7.27 -5.94
C TRP A 132 1.40 -7.83 -4.64
N MET A 133 1.00 -9.04 -4.28
CA MET A 133 1.44 -9.73 -3.08
C MET A 133 1.84 -11.15 -3.43
N ALA A 134 2.98 -11.60 -2.92
CA ALA A 134 3.36 -13.01 -2.89
C ALA A 134 3.36 -13.47 -1.43
N GLU A 135 3.00 -14.74 -1.17
CA GLU A 135 2.90 -15.29 0.20
C GLU A 135 4.21 -15.12 1.00
N ASP A 136 5.35 -15.06 0.32
CA ASP A 136 6.69 -14.91 0.88
C ASP A 136 7.33 -13.53 0.61
N GLY A 137 6.58 -12.58 0.07
CA GLY A 137 7.08 -11.22 -0.20
C GLY A 137 8.01 -11.09 -1.41
N SER A 138 8.14 -12.13 -2.24
CA SER A 138 9.04 -12.18 -3.42
C SER A 138 8.66 -11.32 -4.63
N VAL A 139 7.68 -10.42 -4.50
CA VAL A 139 7.22 -9.60 -5.64
C VAL A 139 8.23 -8.48 -5.93
N THR A 140 8.62 -8.34 -7.20
CA THR A 140 9.59 -7.34 -7.67
C THR A 140 9.15 -5.89 -7.46
N ASP A 141 7.84 -5.61 -7.40
CA ASP A 141 7.27 -4.30 -7.08
C ASP A 141 6.10 -4.42 -6.07
N PRO A 142 6.40 -4.47 -4.76
CA PRO A 142 5.39 -4.66 -3.73
C PRO A 142 4.65 -3.37 -3.35
N GLY A 143 4.97 -2.25 -4.00
CA GLY A 143 4.41 -0.93 -3.70
C GLY A 143 2.90 -0.85 -3.96
N TRP A 144 2.23 0.06 -3.24
CA TRP A 144 0.86 0.43 -3.57
C TRP A 144 0.84 1.22 -4.89
N ARG A 145 -0.04 0.82 -5.79
CA ARG A 145 -0.31 1.42 -7.09
C ARG A 145 -1.76 1.91 -7.14
N THR A 146 -2.04 2.85 -8.04
CA THR A 146 -3.40 3.36 -8.26
C THR A 146 -3.82 3.15 -9.70
N LEU A 147 -5.02 2.59 -9.91
CA LEU A 147 -5.70 2.52 -11.20
C LEU A 147 -6.90 3.47 -11.19
N SER A 148 -6.86 4.50 -12.02
CA SER A 148 -7.97 5.44 -12.16
C SER A 148 -8.96 4.98 -13.23
N PHE A 149 -10.26 5.06 -12.94
CA PHE A 149 -11.37 4.74 -13.82
C PHE A 149 -12.22 6.00 -14.00
N PRO A 150 -12.02 6.79 -15.06
CA PRO A 150 -12.70 8.07 -15.22
C PRO A 150 -14.17 7.91 -15.64
N GLU A 151 -14.96 8.97 -15.47
CA GLU A 151 -16.31 9.06 -16.02
C GLU A 151 -16.30 8.85 -17.55
N GLY A 152 -17.30 8.12 -18.07
CA GLY A 152 -17.38 7.77 -19.49
C GLY A 152 -16.33 6.78 -20.00
N GLY A 153 -15.43 6.29 -19.13
CA GLY A 153 -14.42 5.28 -19.46
C GLY A 153 -14.94 3.84 -19.40
N GLY A 154 -14.02 2.88 -19.57
CA GLY A 154 -14.30 1.47 -19.34
C GLY A 154 -14.23 1.11 -17.84
N ALA A 155 -15.13 0.25 -17.38
CA ALA A 155 -15.17 -0.25 -16.00
C ALA A 155 -14.14 -1.35 -15.72
N THR A 156 -13.35 -1.77 -16.72
CA THR A 156 -12.36 -2.85 -16.61
C THR A 156 -10.97 -2.37 -17.00
N LYS A 157 -9.96 -2.69 -16.19
CA LYS A 157 -8.54 -2.46 -16.47
C LYS A 157 -7.70 -3.67 -16.11
N ARG A 158 -6.49 -3.74 -16.69
CA ARG A 158 -5.53 -4.81 -16.40
C ARG A 158 -4.20 -4.22 -15.99
N ASP A 159 -3.50 -4.95 -15.14
CA ASP A 159 -2.09 -4.72 -14.80
C ASP A 159 -1.33 -6.04 -14.88
N THR A 160 -0.05 -6.00 -15.24
CA THR A 160 0.76 -7.22 -15.42
C THR A 160 2.12 -7.06 -14.78
N VAL A 161 2.56 -8.11 -14.09
CA VAL A 161 3.91 -8.22 -13.52
C VAL A 161 4.59 -9.50 -14.00
N VAL A 162 5.92 -9.47 -14.00
CA VAL A 162 6.76 -10.63 -14.24
C VAL A 162 7.55 -10.93 -12.98
N VAL A 163 7.71 -12.21 -12.66
CA VAL A 163 8.56 -12.65 -11.55
C VAL A 163 10.00 -12.66 -11.99
N THR A 164 10.87 -12.06 -11.18
CA THR A 164 12.32 -12.13 -11.36
C THR A 164 12.93 -12.84 -10.16
N ALA A 165 13.75 -13.86 -10.40
CA ALA A 165 14.50 -14.54 -9.35
C ALA A 165 16.00 -14.43 -9.62
N TYR A 166 16.79 -14.13 -8.58
CA TYR A 166 18.24 -14.06 -8.67
C TYR A 166 18.82 -15.11 -7.72
N ALA A 167 19.12 -16.29 -8.26
CA ALA A 167 19.78 -17.36 -7.52
C ALA A 167 20.69 -18.15 -8.46
N GLU A 168 21.83 -18.63 -7.95
CA GLU A 168 22.75 -19.46 -8.72
C GLU A 168 22.18 -20.85 -9.00
N SER A 169 21.43 -21.40 -8.03
CA SER A 169 20.74 -22.68 -8.16
C SER A 169 19.61 -22.81 -7.15
N GLY A 170 18.72 -23.79 -7.35
CA GLY A 170 17.65 -24.15 -6.42
C GLY A 170 16.27 -23.91 -6.99
N THR A 171 15.24 -24.32 -6.26
CA THR A 171 13.83 -24.09 -6.64
C THR A 171 13.17 -23.15 -5.64
N PHE A 172 12.53 -22.13 -6.19
CA PHE A 172 11.72 -21.18 -5.47
C PHE A 172 10.26 -21.38 -5.88
N ALA A 173 9.36 -21.53 -4.90
CA ALA A 173 7.93 -21.72 -5.15
C ALA A 173 7.11 -20.83 -4.22
N SER A 174 6.11 -20.15 -4.78
CA SER A 174 5.26 -19.21 -4.04
C SER A 174 3.89 -19.11 -4.72
N ARG A 175 3.02 -18.25 -4.19
CA ARG A 175 1.75 -17.88 -4.82
C ARG A 175 1.64 -16.38 -4.86
N ILE A 176 1.12 -15.85 -5.97
CA ILE A 176 0.97 -14.42 -6.19
C ILE A 176 -0.50 -14.04 -6.38
N GLY A 177 -0.91 -12.93 -5.78
CA GLY A 177 -2.24 -12.36 -5.89
C GLY A 177 -2.21 -10.84 -5.82
N VAL A 178 -3.38 -10.24 -5.66
CA VAL A 178 -3.55 -8.80 -5.51
C VAL A 178 -4.36 -8.48 -4.27
N GLU A 179 -3.89 -7.47 -3.54
CA GLU A 179 -4.65 -6.81 -2.48
C GLU A 179 -5.12 -5.45 -2.98
N VAL A 180 -6.41 -5.15 -2.76
CA VAL A 180 -7.02 -3.85 -2.98
C VAL A 180 -7.37 -3.25 -1.63
N ARG A 181 -6.99 -1.98 -1.41
CA ARG A 181 -7.28 -1.24 -0.18
C ARG A 181 -8.44 -0.26 -0.34
N GLU A 182 -8.55 0.37 -1.51
CA GLU A 182 -9.57 1.37 -1.84
C GLU A 182 -10.15 1.08 -3.22
N PRO A 183 -11.43 1.42 -3.49
CA PRO A 183 -12.41 2.03 -2.58
C PRO A 183 -13.07 1.02 -1.61
N VAL A 184 -12.86 -0.27 -1.84
CA VAL A 184 -13.29 -1.38 -0.97
C VAL A 184 -12.14 -2.36 -0.82
N ARG A 185 -11.95 -2.87 0.39
CA ARG A 185 -10.90 -3.84 0.67
C ARG A 185 -11.28 -5.20 0.09
N VAL A 186 -10.45 -5.73 -0.80
CA VAL A 186 -10.63 -7.03 -1.46
C VAL A 186 -9.27 -7.68 -1.66
N THR A 187 -9.18 -8.99 -1.44
CA THR A 187 -8.02 -9.79 -1.83
C THR A 187 -8.44 -10.79 -2.90
N SER A 188 -7.66 -10.89 -3.97
CA SER A 188 -7.92 -11.86 -5.03
C SER A 188 -7.58 -13.27 -4.57
N ARG A 189 -8.03 -14.27 -5.36
CA ARG A 189 -7.39 -15.59 -5.31
C ARG A 189 -5.93 -15.46 -5.77
N SER A 190 -5.05 -16.26 -5.18
CA SER A 190 -3.64 -16.34 -5.56
C SER A 190 -3.40 -17.46 -6.58
N VAL A 191 -2.37 -17.29 -7.41
CA VAL A 191 -1.94 -18.25 -8.43
C VAL A 191 -0.57 -18.79 -8.05
N PRO A 192 -0.37 -20.12 -7.96
CA PRO A 192 0.91 -20.71 -7.64
C PRO A 192 1.90 -20.58 -8.79
N PHE A 193 3.19 -20.53 -8.45
CA PHE A 193 4.28 -20.55 -9.43
C PHE A 193 5.57 -21.14 -8.85
N SER A 194 6.47 -21.56 -9.74
CA SER A 194 7.80 -22.03 -9.41
C SER A 194 8.87 -21.54 -10.39
N VAL A 195 10.07 -21.28 -9.86
CA VAL A 195 11.26 -20.92 -10.61
C VAL A 195 12.40 -21.80 -10.12
N THR A 196 12.88 -22.69 -10.99
CA THR A 196 14.03 -23.55 -10.75
C THR A 196 15.25 -22.99 -11.46
N CYS A 197 16.15 -22.41 -10.68
CA CYS A 197 17.45 -21.95 -11.15
C CYS A 197 18.41 -23.15 -11.25
N GLY A 198 18.97 -23.35 -12.42
CA GLY A 198 20.07 -24.27 -12.67
C GLY A 198 21.29 -23.50 -13.16
N THR A 199 22.47 -24.09 -12.97
CA THR A 199 23.66 -23.63 -13.67
C THR A 199 23.53 -23.99 -15.14
N GLU A 200 23.76 -23.02 -16.03
CA GLU A 200 23.90 -23.32 -17.45
C GLU A 200 25.04 -24.34 -17.58
N THR A 201 24.76 -25.52 -18.14
CA THR A 201 25.84 -26.41 -18.56
C THR A 201 26.49 -25.73 -19.76
N PRO A 202 27.77 -25.34 -19.70
CA PRO A 202 28.40 -24.64 -20.81
C PRO A 202 28.21 -25.46 -22.10
N PRO A 203 27.73 -24.87 -23.20
CA PRO A 203 27.60 -25.58 -24.46
C PRO A 203 29.02 -25.82 -25.01
N GLY A 204 29.58 -26.97 -24.66
CA GLY A 204 30.94 -27.33 -25.06
C GLY A 204 31.54 -28.32 -24.09
N GLY A 205 31.24 -29.60 -24.29
CA GLY A 205 32.06 -30.66 -23.72
C GLY A 205 33.51 -30.41 -24.12
N ALA A 206 34.35 -30.03 -23.15
CA ALA A 206 35.78 -30.17 -23.29
C ALA A 206 36.06 -31.67 -23.43
N SER A 207 36.16 -32.15 -24.67
CA SER A 207 36.63 -33.49 -24.95
C SER A 207 37.99 -33.65 -24.29
N PRO A 208 38.21 -34.62 -23.38
CA PRO A 208 39.57 -34.94 -22.97
C PRO A 208 40.30 -35.41 -24.22
N SER A 209 41.31 -34.66 -24.67
CA SER A 209 42.20 -35.15 -25.72
C SER A 209 42.99 -36.33 -25.15
N PRO A 210 42.88 -37.56 -25.71
CA PRO A 210 43.81 -38.60 -25.37
C PRO A 210 45.09 -38.36 -26.17
N SER A 211 46.25 -38.23 -25.51
CA SER A 211 47.54 -38.79 -25.95
C SER A 211 48.70 -38.18 -25.18
N GLY A 212 49.39 -39.04 -24.42
CA GLY A 212 50.65 -38.71 -23.77
C GLY A 212 51.21 -39.85 -22.95
N SER A 213 51.18 -41.08 -23.46
CA SER A 213 52.00 -42.16 -22.92
C SER A 213 53.47 -41.85 -23.22
N VAL A 214 54.18 -41.24 -22.28
CA VAL A 214 55.65 -41.24 -22.30
C VAL A 214 56.11 -42.52 -21.63
N ALA A 215 56.70 -43.40 -22.45
CA ALA A 215 57.45 -44.57 -22.03
C ALA A 215 58.75 -44.15 -21.34
N ALA A 216 59.11 -44.91 -20.30
CA ALA A 216 60.32 -44.77 -19.50
C ALA A 216 61.60 -45.12 -20.26
N PRO A 217 62.79 -44.65 -19.81
CA PRO A 217 64.02 -45.41 -19.87
C PRO A 217 64.19 -46.35 -18.67
#